data_AF-A0A2Y9C5J2-F1
#
_entry.id   AF-A0A2Y9C5J2-F1
#
_cell.length_a   1.000
_cell.length_b   1.000
_cell.length_c   1.000
_cell.angle_alpha   90.00
_cell.angle_beta   90.00
_cell.angle_gamma   90.00
#
_symmetry.space_group_name_H-M   'P 1'
#
loop_
_entity.id
_entity.type
_entity.pdbx_description
1 polymer ?
#
loop_
_entity_poly.entity_id
_entity_poly.type
_entity_poly.pdbx_seq_one_letter_code
_entity_poly.pdbx_strand_id
1 'polypeptide(L)'
;MPKQKITKKMILDAAFTLLRTQGYESLNARNIASQTGCSVQPIYSCYSNMSELMEELFLYTQQYLTAYIEKNADKNYYFASIGRCHIGFAREEKYLFCFLFLSKYMHVNSLEDIYRQCARQDVAKDIMKTLSISDASAKQLYLHMMLYTHGIASMIAAGAADIPDEEIHRLVNSAFHAFLKQAKEPVGVKDLSGIKEEQIR
;
A
#
# COMPACT_ATOMS: atom_id res chain seq x y z
N MET A 1 32.06 -31.63 -5.54
CA MET A 1 30.68 -31.35 -5.07
C MET A 1 29.83 -30.94 -6.27
N PRO A 2 28.60 -31.43 -6.44
CA PRO A 2 27.71 -30.93 -7.49
C PRO A 2 27.37 -29.46 -7.20
N LYS A 3 27.43 -28.60 -8.23
CA LYS A 3 26.99 -27.20 -8.10
C LYS A 3 25.51 -27.19 -7.75
N GLN A 4 25.13 -26.52 -6.66
CA GLN A 4 23.72 -26.34 -6.31
C GLN A 4 22.97 -25.69 -7.48
N LYS A 5 21.85 -26.31 -7.89
CA LYS A 5 21.05 -25.80 -9.00
C LYS A 5 20.29 -24.55 -8.53
N ILE A 6 20.57 -23.41 -9.15
CA ILE A 6 19.82 -22.17 -8.91
C ILE A 6 18.38 -22.36 -9.36
N THR A 7 17.44 -22.03 -8.49
CA THR A 7 15.99 -22.16 -8.75
C THR A 7 15.33 -20.80 -8.93
N LYS A 8 14.17 -20.80 -9.57
CA LYS A 8 13.32 -19.61 -9.73
C LYS A 8 13.02 -18.94 -8.38
N LYS A 9 12.70 -19.74 -7.35
CA LYS A 9 12.47 -19.24 -5.98
C LYS A 9 13.70 -18.56 -5.37
N MET A 10 14.91 -19.13 -5.54
CA MET A 10 16.13 -18.50 -5.02
C MET A 10 16.37 -17.11 -5.65
N ILE A 11 16.11 -16.99 -6.95
CA ILE A 11 16.21 -15.72 -7.68
C ILE A 11 15.17 -14.71 -7.17
N LEU A 12 13.92 -15.15 -6.99
CA LEU A 12 12.83 -14.31 -6.47
C LEU A 12 13.12 -13.83 -5.03
N ASP A 13 13.58 -14.72 -4.15
CA ASP A 13 13.94 -14.39 -2.76
C ASP A 13 15.12 -13.40 -2.70
N ALA A 14 16.11 -13.56 -3.59
CA ALA A 14 17.22 -12.63 -3.73
C ALA A 14 16.76 -11.25 -4.22
N ALA A 15 15.88 -11.20 -5.23
CA ALA A 15 15.30 -9.95 -5.73
C ALA A 15 14.44 -9.27 -4.65
N PHE A 16 13.64 -10.02 -3.90
CA PHE A 16 12.87 -9.49 -2.77
C PHE A 16 13.78 -8.92 -1.67
N THR A 17 14.88 -9.61 -1.35
CA THR A 17 15.85 -9.12 -0.36
C THR A 17 16.49 -7.81 -0.81
N LEU A 18 16.90 -7.71 -2.08
CA LEU A 18 17.44 -6.48 -2.65
C LEU A 18 16.41 -5.35 -2.62
N LEU A 19 15.18 -5.62 -3.06
CA LEU A 19 14.11 -4.64 -3.03
C LEU A 19 13.89 -4.10 -1.62
N ARG A 20 13.75 -5.00 -0.64
CA ARG A 20 13.45 -4.66 0.75
C ARG A 20 14.58 -3.87 1.43
N THR A 21 15.83 -4.08 1.03
CA THR A 21 17.00 -3.48 1.73
C THR A 21 17.62 -2.30 0.99
N GLN A 22 17.51 -2.25 -0.34
CA GLN A 22 18.19 -1.29 -1.20
C GLN A 22 17.26 -0.56 -2.17
N GLY A 23 15.97 -0.94 -2.23
CA GLY A 23 14.99 -0.28 -3.07
C GLY A 23 14.99 -0.73 -4.52
N TYR A 24 13.99 -0.22 -5.26
CA TYR A 24 13.69 -0.63 -6.63
C TYR A 24 14.86 -0.41 -7.61
N GLU A 25 15.63 0.67 -7.44
CA GLU A 25 16.77 1.00 -8.32
C GLU A 25 17.88 -0.06 -8.28
N SER A 26 17.97 -0.83 -7.19
CA SER A 26 18.94 -1.93 -7.05
C SER A 26 18.59 -3.17 -7.88
N LEU A 27 17.37 -3.26 -8.43
CA LEU A 27 16.85 -4.46 -9.09
C LEU A 27 17.27 -4.55 -10.56
N ASN A 28 18.45 -5.12 -10.77
CA ASN A 28 18.94 -5.50 -12.07
C ASN A 28 19.55 -6.92 -12.04
N ALA A 29 19.68 -7.55 -13.21
CA ALA A 29 20.15 -8.92 -13.33
C ALA A 29 21.52 -9.16 -12.66
N ARG A 30 22.43 -8.18 -12.73
CA ARG A 30 23.77 -8.30 -12.12
C ARG A 30 23.68 -8.32 -10.60
N ASN A 31 22.92 -7.41 -10.00
CA ASN A 31 22.76 -7.34 -8.55
C ASN A 31 22.03 -8.59 -8.02
N ILE A 32 20.97 -9.03 -8.70
CA ILE A 32 20.24 -10.26 -8.31
C ILE A 32 21.14 -11.49 -8.41
N ALA A 33 21.94 -11.60 -9.47
CA ALA A 33 22.89 -12.69 -9.63
C ALA A 33 23.96 -12.67 -8.52
N SER A 34 24.47 -11.48 -8.18
CA SER A 34 25.41 -11.28 -7.06
C SER A 34 24.79 -11.70 -5.74
N GLN A 35 23.55 -11.28 -5.45
CA GLN A 35 22.82 -11.64 -4.23
C GLN A 35 22.55 -13.16 -4.16
N THR A 36 22.34 -13.80 -5.30
CA THR A 36 22.10 -15.26 -5.41
C THR A 36 23.41 -16.07 -5.38
N GLY A 37 24.57 -15.43 -5.59
CA GLY A 37 25.87 -16.09 -5.70
C GLY A 37 26.07 -16.83 -7.03
N CYS A 38 25.47 -16.34 -8.12
CA CYS A 38 25.55 -16.97 -9.45
C CYS A 38 25.89 -15.97 -10.57
N SER A 39 26.01 -16.46 -11.81
CA SER A 39 26.05 -15.60 -13.00
C SER A 39 24.64 -15.08 -13.35
N VAL A 40 24.52 -14.19 -14.34
CA VAL A 40 23.20 -13.72 -14.82
C VAL A 40 22.43 -14.78 -15.61
N GLN A 41 23.11 -15.81 -16.12
CA GLN A 41 22.52 -16.82 -17.00
C GLN A 41 21.39 -17.63 -16.34
N PRO A 42 21.49 -18.08 -15.07
CA PRO A 42 20.36 -18.68 -14.35
C PRO A 42 19.09 -17.83 -14.31
N ILE A 43 19.20 -16.51 -14.22
CA ILE A 43 18.02 -15.62 -14.21
C ILE A 43 17.28 -15.74 -15.53
N TYR A 44 17.99 -15.59 -16.65
CA TYR A 44 17.41 -15.72 -17.99
C TYR A 44 17.06 -17.15 -18.41
N SER A 45 17.46 -18.15 -17.60
CA SER A 45 17.00 -19.53 -17.76
C SER A 45 15.68 -19.78 -17.02
N CYS A 46 15.36 -18.97 -16.01
CA CYS A 46 14.12 -19.07 -15.22
C CYS A 46 13.05 -18.04 -15.64
N TYR A 47 13.46 -16.93 -16.24
CA TYR A 47 12.62 -15.82 -16.67
C TYR A 47 12.98 -15.40 -18.09
N SER A 48 11.97 -15.12 -18.91
CA SER A 48 12.15 -14.68 -20.29
C SER A 48 12.85 -13.31 -20.35
N ASN A 49 12.57 -12.44 -19.37
CA ASN A 49 13.18 -11.13 -19.24
C ASN A 49 13.01 -10.60 -17.79
N MET A 50 13.62 -9.45 -17.51
CA MET A 50 13.49 -8.80 -16.20
C MET A 50 12.05 -8.38 -15.88
N SER A 51 11.23 -8.00 -16.87
CA SER A 51 9.85 -7.60 -16.61
C SER A 51 9.02 -8.74 -16.02
N GLU A 52 9.16 -9.96 -16.54
CA GLU A 52 8.50 -11.16 -15.99
C GLU A 52 8.90 -11.40 -14.51
N LEU A 53 10.19 -11.26 -14.18
CA LEU A 53 10.67 -11.34 -12.79
C LEU A 53 10.05 -10.25 -11.91
N MET A 54 9.97 -9.02 -12.42
CA MET A 54 9.43 -7.90 -11.67
C MET A 54 7.92 -8.00 -11.42
N GLU A 55 7.16 -8.55 -12.37
CA GLU A 55 5.73 -8.85 -12.19
C GLU A 55 5.51 -9.92 -11.12
N GLU A 56 6.29 -11.01 -11.15
CA GLU A 56 6.23 -12.03 -10.11
C GLU A 56 6.68 -11.50 -8.74
N LEU A 57 7.71 -10.64 -8.72
CA LEU A 57 8.15 -9.95 -7.50
C LEU A 57 7.08 -9.03 -6.93
N PHE A 58 6.31 -8.34 -7.78
CA PHE A 58 5.18 -7.51 -7.35
C PHE A 58 4.11 -8.35 -6.66
N LEU A 59 3.71 -9.48 -7.25
CA LEU A 59 2.77 -10.42 -6.63
C LEU A 59 3.31 -11.00 -5.31
N TYR A 60 4.58 -11.36 -5.28
CA TYR A 60 5.24 -11.84 -4.06
C TYR A 60 5.22 -10.79 -2.95
N THR A 61 5.44 -9.52 -3.30
CA THR A 61 5.40 -8.39 -2.35
C THR A 61 3.98 -8.12 -1.86
N GLN A 62 2.95 -8.29 -2.69
CA GLN A 62 1.54 -8.20 -2.27
C GLN A 62 1.16 -9.30 -1.28
N GLN A 63 1.67 -10.52 -1.47
CA GLN A 63 1.48 -11.62 -0.52
C GLN A 63 2.16 -11.30 0.82
N TYR A 64 3.35 -10.72 0.78
CA TYR A 64 4.04 -10.25 1.98
C TYR A 64 3.22 -9.19 2.74
N LEU A 65 2.67 -8.18 2.03
CA LEU A 65 1.78 -7.18 2.63
C LEU A 65 0.53 -7.83 3.26
N THR A 66 -0.06 -8.82 2.59
CA THR A 66 -1.23 -9.55 3.12
C THR A 66 -0.88 -10.24 4.44
N ALA A 67 0.24 -10.97 4.49
CA ALA A 67 0.71 -11.61 5.72
C ALA A 67 1.06 -10.59 6.82
N TYR A 68 1.67 -9.46 6.45
CA TYR A 68 1.94 -8.36 7.38
C TYR A 68 0.64 -7.83 8.01
N ILE A 69 -0.40 -7.61 7.21
CA ILE A 69 -1.71 -7.16 7.69
C ILE A 69 -2.34 -8.22 8.60
N GLU A 70 -2.33 -9.49 8.22
CA GLU A 70 -2.92 -10.58 9.00
C GLU A 70 -2.25 -10.76 10.37
N LYS A 71 -0.94 -10.55 10.42
CA LYS A 71 -0.16 -10.62 11.65
C LYS A 71 -0.44 -9.45 12.61
N ASN A 72 -0.62 -8.24 12.06
CA ASN A 72 -0.61 -7.01 12.86
C ASN A 72 -2.01 -6.39 13.07
N ALA A 73 -3.02 -6.78 12.29
CA ALA A 73 -4.35 -6.19 12.38
C ALA A 73 -5.16 -6.76 13.55
N ASP A 74 -5.69 -5.87 14.39
CA ASP A 74 -6.65 -6.22 15.43
C ASP A 74 -8.04 -6.44 14.81
N LYS A 75 -8.57 -7.66 14.96
CA LYS A 75 -9.88 -8.07 14.42
C LYS A 75 -11.06 -7.45 15.16
N ASN A 76 -10.87 -6.94 16.38
CA ASN A 76 -11.93 -6.24 17.12
C ASN A 76 -12.14 -4.80 16.63
N TYR A 77 -11.11 -4.21 16.00
CA TYR A 77 -11.12 -2.85 15.47
C TYR A 77 -10.63 -2.85 14.03
N TYR A 78 -11.19 -3.73 13.22
CA TYR A 78 -10.54 -4.18 12.00
C TYR A 78 -10.33 -3.06 10.98
N PHE A 79 -11.36 -2.26 10.69
CA PHE A 79 -11.22 -1.12 9.78
C PHE A 79 -10.10 -0.14 10.19
N ALA A 80 -10.11 0.29 11.45
CA ALA A 80 -9.09 1.20 11.97
C ALA A 80 -7.69 0.54 11.97
N SER A 81 -7.62 -0.76 12.26
CA SER A 81 -6.36 -1.49 12.30
C SER A 81 -5.73 -1.68 10.93
N ILE A 82 -6.52 -1.86 9.87
CA ILE A 82 -6.00 -1.91 8.50
C ILE A 82 -5.31 -0.59 8.14
N GLY A 83 -5.93 0.55 8.45
CA GLY A 83 -5.32 1.87 8.22
C GLY A 83 -4.00 2.04 8.98
N ARG A 84 -3.93 1.59 10.24
CA ARG A 84 -2.68 1.57 11.02
C ARG A 84 -1.62 0.66 10.41
N CYS A 85 -1.99 -0.54 9.98
CA CYS A 85 -1.05 -1.45 9.30
C CYS A 85 -0.49 -0.83 8.01
N HIS A 86 -1.31 -0.12 7.23
CA HIS A 86 -0.86 0.55 6.00
C HIS A 86 0.22 1.61 6.28
N ILE A 87 0.00 2.45 7.30
CA ILE A 87 0.97 3.47 7.73
C ILE A 87 2.22 2.83 8.35
N GLY A 88 2.05 1.80 9.18
CA GLY A 88 3.17 1.05 9.76
C GLY A 88 4.04 0.40 8.69
N PHE A 89 3.43 -0.18 7.66
CA PHE A 89 4.14 -0.77 6.53
C PHE A 89 4.97 0.25 5.76
N ALA A 90 4.47 1.48 5.57
CA ALA A 90 5.27 2.57 4.99
C ALA A 90 6.51 2.92 5.82
N ARG A 91 6.42 2.84 7.16
CA ARG A 91 7.53 3.14 8.07
C ARG A 91 8.54 2.00 8.13
N GLU A 92 8.07 0.77 8.30
CA GLU A 92 8.89 -0.42 8.53
C GLU A 92 9.48 -0.98 7.22
N GLU A 93 8.71 -0.91 6.13
CA GLU A 93 8.99 -1.57 4.86
C GLU A 93 8.95 -0.56 3.69
N LYS A 94 9.53 0.63 3.90
CA LYS A 94 9.43 1.78 2.97
C LYS A 94 9.68 1.44 1.50
N TYR A 95 10.67 0.59 1.21
CA TYR A 95 10.99 0.21 -0.17
C TYR A 95 9.93 -0.71 -0.79
N LEU A 96 9.37 -1.62 0.00
CA LEU A 96 8.24 -2.45 -0.43
C LEU A 96 7.00 -1.59 -0.64
N PHE A 97 6.74 -0.63 0.26
CA PHE A 97 5.64 0.33 0.10
C PHE A 97 5.78 1.11 -1.20
N CYS A 98 6.94 1.73 -1.44
CA CYS A 98 7.19 2.48 -2.67
C CYS A 98 7.03 1.59 -3.91
N PHE A 99 7.48 0.34 -3.87
CA PHE A 99 7.31 -0.59 -4.97
C PHE A 99 5.84 -0.98 -5.21
N LEU A 100 5.07 -1.22 -4.15
CA LEU A 100 3.66 -1.60 -4.28
C LEU A 100 2.75 -0.46 -4.71
N PHE A 101 3.04 0.76 -4.27
CA PHE A 101 2.07 1.85 -4.29
C PHE A 101 2.49 3.09 -5.06
N LEU A 102 3.80 3.30 -5.25
CA LEU A 102 4.36 4.50 -5.88
C LEU A 102 5.17 4.17 -7.15
N SER A 103 5.09 2.93 -7.62
CA SER A 103 5.80 2.47 -8.81
C SER A 103 4.84 2.31 -9.99
N LYS A 104 5.42 2.16 -11.18
CA LYS A 104 4.67 1.85 -12.41
C LYS A 104 3.92 0.52 -12.37
N TYR A 105 4.16 -0.37 -11.42
CA TYR A 105 3.48 -1.66 -11.32
C TYR A 105 2.08 -1.54 -10.70
N MET A 106 1.82 -0.41 -10.03
CA MET A 106 0.47 -0.04 -9.60
C MET A 106 -0.25 0.69 -10.73
N HIS A 107 -1.30 0.06 -11.28
CA HIS A 107 -2.10 0.63 -12.37
C HIS A 107 -3.54 0.88 -11.92
N VAL A 108 -3.87 2.15 -11.67
CA VAL A 108 -5.23 2.61 -11.36
C VAL A 108 -5.61 3.73 -12.31
N ASN A 109 -6.74 3.61 -12.99
CA ASN A 109 -7.21 4.61 -13.95
C ASN A 109 -8.40 5.43 -13.41
N SER A 110 -8.88 5.08 -12.22
CA SER A 110 -10.00 5.75 -11.56
C SER A 110 -10.01 5.50 -10.05
N LEU A 111 -10.80 6.29 -9.31
CA LEU A 111 -11.07 6.03 -7.89
C LEU A 111 -11.79 4.69 -7.67
N GLU A 112 -12.64 4.28 -8.61
CA GLU A 112 -13.30 2.99 -8.58
C GLU A 112 -12.29 1.84 -8.71
N ASP A 113 -11.25 2.01 -9.53
CA ASP A 113 -10.17 1.02 -9.65
C ASP A 113 -9.40 0.88 -8.34
N ILE A 114 -9.13 1.99 -7.64
CA ILE A 114 -8.49 1.96 -6.30
C ILE A 114 -9.35 1.14 -5.35
N TYR A 115 -10.65 1.41 -5.28
CA TYR A 115 -11.55 0.66 -4.42
C TYR A 115 -11.56 -0.83 -4.79
N ARG A 116 -11.70 -1.16 -6.07
CA ARG A 116 -11.75 -2.55 -6.55
C ARG A 116 -10.48 -3.33 -6.27
N GLN A 117 -9.30 -2.71 -6.42
CA GLN A 117 -8.01 -3.37 -6.26
C GLN A 117 -7.52 -3.43 -4.82
N CYS A 118 -7.84 -2.41 -4.02
CA CYS A 118 -7.24 -2.25 -2.69
C CYS A 118 -8.22 -2.40 -1.53
N ALA A 119 -9.53 -2.21 -1.75
CA ALA A 119 -10.51 -2.40 -0.68
C ALA A 119 -10.74 -3.90 -0.43
N ARG A 120 -10.81 -4.27 0.85
CA ARG A 120 -11.15 -5.63 1.24
C ARG A 120 -12.64 -5.76 1.55
N GLN A 121 -13.26 -6.81 1.02
CA GLN A 121 -14.70 -7.04 1.22
C GLN A 121 -15.08 -7.32 2.68
N ASP A 122 -14.21 -7.96 3.45
CA ASP A 122 -14.39 -8.21 4.88
C ASP A 122 -14.44 -6.91 5.68
N VAL A 123 -13.57 -5.95 5.36
CA VAL A 123 -13.54 -4.61 5.96
C VAL A 123 -14.77 -3.80 5.59
N ALA A 124 -15.18 -3.81 4.32
CA ALA A 124 -16.39 -3.08 3.90
C ALA A 124 -17.64 -3.56 4.66
N LYS A 125 -17.78 -4.88 4.83
CA LYS A 125 -18.88 -5.48 5.63
C LYS A 125 -18.80 -5.09 7.10
N ASP A 126 -17.60 -5.06 7.67
CA ASP A 126 -17.37 -4.62 9.06
C ASP A 126 -17.79 -3.15 9.27
N ILE A 127 -17.41 -2.25 8.36
CA ILE A 127 -17.80 -0.84 8.39
C ILE A 127 -19.33 -0.70 8.39
N MET A 128 -20.01 -1.37 7.46
CA MET A 128 -21.47 -1.31 7.34
C MET A 128 -22.15 -1.76 8.64
N LYS A 129 -21.72 -2.89 9.20
CA LYS A 129 -22.28 -3.47 10.42
C LYS A 129 -22.02 -2.57 11.63
N THR A 130 -20.77 -2.16 11.84
CA THR A 130 -20.33 -1.42 13.03
C THR A 130 -20.91 -0.01 13.06
N LEU A 131 -21.06 0.64 11.90
CA LEU A 131 -21.54 2.02 11.82
C LEU A 131 -23.03 2.14 11.46
N SER A 132 -23.68 1.02 11.14
CA SER A 132 -25.09 0.96 10.71
C SER A 132 -25.38 1.92 9.55
N ILE A 133 -24.56 1.84 8.49
CA ILE A 133 -24.67 2.68 7.28
C ILE A 133 -24.89 1.85 6.02
N SER A 134 -25.38 2.49 4.96
CA SER A 134 -25.59 1.86 3.66
C SER A 134 -24.27 1.39 3.02
N ASP A 135 -24.34 0.45 2.07
CA ASP A 135 -23.17 0.02 1.28
C ASP A 135 -22.52 1.19 0.54
N ALA A 136 -23.32 2.09 -0.05
CA ALA A 136 -22.82 3.28 -0.73
C ALA A 136 -22.05 4.21 0.22
N SER A 137 -22.60 4.49 1.42
CA SER A 137 -21.95 5.29 2.45
C SER A 137 -20.67 4.62 2.97
N ALA A 138 -20.69 3.29 3.17
CA ALA A 138 -19.52 2.54 3.61
C ALA A 138 -18.39 2.56 2.57
N LYS A 139 -18.72 2.35 1.29
CA LYS A 139 -17.78 2.46 0.16
C LYS A 139 -17.12 3.84 0.11
N GLN A 140 -17.93 4.90 0.22
CA GLN A 140 -17.43 6.28 0.21
C GLN A 140 -16.49 6.55 1.40
N LEU A 141 -16.91 6.19 2.61
CA LEU A 141 -16.08 6.34 3.82
C LEU A 141 -14.77 5.58 3.70
N TYR A 142 -14.82 4.33 3.25
CA TYR A 142 -13.64 3.49 3.11
C TYR A 142 -12.66 4.09 2.08
N LEU A 143 -13.16 4.48 0.90
CA LEU A 143 -12.33 5.12 -0.12
C LEU A 143 -11.65 6.40 0.40
N HIS A 144 -12.38 7.29 1.06
CA HIS A 144 -11.80 8.52 1.62
C HIS A 144 -10.72 8.22 2.67
N MET A 145 -10.98 7.27 3.57
CA MET A 145 -10.00 6.86 4.58
C MET A 145 -8.77 6.19 3.97
N MET A 146 -8.94 5.39 2.91
CA MET A 146 -7.82 4.80 2.16
C MET A 146 -6.94 5.89 1.55
N LEU A 147 -7.52 6.88 0.87
CA LEU A 147 -6.76 7.98 0.26
C LEU A 147 -6.04 8.82 1.34
N TYR A 148 -6.73 9.12 2.45
CA TYR A 148 -6.17 9.91 3.54
C TYR A 148 -4.98 9.21 4.20
N THR A 149 -5.15 7.94 4.58
CA THR A 149 -4.07 7.13 5.19
C THR A 149 -2.95 6.85 4.21
N HIS A 150 -3.25 6.67 2.92
CA HIS A 150 -2.24 6.54 1.88
C HIS A 150 -1.41 7.81 1.71
N GLY A 151 -2.01 9.00 1.74
CA GLY A 151 -1.25 10.26 1.69
C GLY A 151 -0.23 10.39 2.83
N ILE A 152 -0.65 10.09 4.05
CA ILE A 152 0.25 10.06 5.23
C ILE A 152 1.37 9.02 5.03
N ALA A 153 0.99 7.79 4.67
CA ALA A 153 1.94 6.70 4.45
C ALA A 153 2.97 7.03 3.36
N SER A 154 2.55 7.65 2.26
CA SER A 154 3.45 8.05 1.17
C SER A 154 4.46 9.12 1.58
N MET A 155 4.07 10.10 2.40
CA MET A 155 5.02 11.08 2.95
C MET A 155 6.07 10.42 3.85
N ILE A 156 5.66 9.44 4.66
CA ILE A 156 6.56 8.67 5.53
C ILE A 156 7.50 7.79 4.70
N ALA A 157 6.97 7.01 3.75
CA ALA A 157 7.77 6.12 2.92
C ALA A 157 8.80 6.86 2.06
N ALA A 158 8.47 8.08 1.61
CA ALA A 158 9.38 8.96 0.89
C ALA A 158 10.46 9.59 1.80
N GLY A 159 10.37 9.44 3.12
CA GLY A 159 11.23 10.11 4.09
C GLY A 159 10.97 11.61 4.20
N ALA A 160 9.86 12.10 3.68
CA ALA A 160 9.47 13.52 3.71
C ALA A 160 8.85 13.92 5.05
N ALA A 161 8.38 12.96 5.84
CA ALA A 161 7.81 13.19 7.16
C ALA A 161 8.14 12.06 8.13
N ASP A 162 8.40 12.43 9.39
CA ASP A 162 8.51 11.52 10.52
C ASP A 162 7.48 11.94 11.58
N ILE A 163 6.23 11.52 11.37
CA ILE A 163 5.09 11.94 12.19
C ILE A 163 4.90 10.92 13.32
N PRO A 164 4.80 11.36 14.59
CA PRO A 164 4.55 10.48 15.73
C PRO A 164 3.19 9.77 15.63
N ASP A 165 3.13 8.52 16.09
CA ASP A 165 1.91 7.70 16.00
C ASP A 165 0.71 8.32 16.71
N GLU A 166 0.92 9.04 17.82
CA GLU A 166 -0.15 9.75 18.53
C GLU A 166 -0.78 10.86 17.66
N GLU A 167 0.03 11.57 16.89
CA GLU A 167 -0.44 12.63 16.00
C GLU A 167 -1.16 12.04 14.79
N ILE A 168 -0.62 10.98 14.19
CA ILE A 168 -1.29 10.21 13.14
C ILE A 168 -2.65 9.71 13.65
N HIS A 169 -2.70 9.16 14.87
CA HIS A 169 -3.94 8.67 15.46
C HIS A 169 -4.99 9.77 15.59
N ARG A 170 -4.60 10.96 16.08
CA ARG A 170 -5.50 12.12 16.16
C ARG A 170 -6.01 12.56 14.78
N LEU A 171 -5.12 12.66 13.79
CA LEU A 171 -5.45 13.05 12.42
C LEU A 171 -6.42 12.06 11.76
N VAL A 172 -6.10 10.77 11.82
CA VAL A 172 -6.92 9.69 11.25
C VAL A 172 -8.30 9.63 11.94
N ASN A 173 -8.36 9.76 13.26
CA ASN A 173 -9.65 9.81 13.97
C ASN A 173 -10.47 11.04 13.57
N SER A 174 -9.84 12.22 13.50
CA SER A 174 -10.53 13.45 13.08
C SER A 174 -11.10 13.31 11.66
N ALA A 175 -10.29 12.80 10.72
CA ALA A 175 -10.70 12.54 9.36
C ALA A 175 -11.86 11.52 9.28
N PHE A 176 -11.79 10.44 10.06
CA PHE A 176 -12.85 9.45 10.15
C PHE A 176 -14.20 10.07 10.55
N HIS A 177 -14.23 10.89 11.60
CA HIS A 177 -15.47 11.53 12.04
C HIS A 177 -16.02 12.50 10.99
N ALA A 178 -15.14 13.27 10.34
CA ALA A 178 -15.53 14.18 9.27
C ALA A 178 -16.13 13.44 8.06
N PHE A 179 -15.47 12.39 7.58
CA PHE A 179 -15.94 11.60 6.45
C PHE A 179 -17.18 10.77 6.78
N LEU A 180 -17.29 10.25 8.00
CA LEU A 180 -18.49 9.53 8.44
C LEU A 180 -19.71 10.44 8.45
N LYS A 181 -19.56 11.67 8.96
CA LYS A 181 -20.63 12.67 8.93
C LYS A 181 -21.06 12.95 7.49
N GLN A 182 -20.11 13.20 6.60
CA GLN A 182 -20.39 13.43 5.17
C GLN A 182 -21.07 12.23 4.49
N ALA A 183 -20.66 11.00 4.83
CA ALA A 183 -21.24 9.79 4.24
C ALA A 183 -22.68 9.51 4.71
N LYS A 184 -23.06 10.01 5.90
CA LYS A 184 -24.43 9.95 6.43
C LYS A 184 -25.31 11.10 5.91
N GLU A 185 -24.72 12.26 5.72
CA GLU A 185 -25.37 13.48 5.26
C GLU A 185 -24.60 14.02 4.05
N PRO A 186 -24.87 13.51 2.83
CA PRO A 186 -24.17 13.95 1.64
C PRO A 186 -24.48 15.42 1.39
N VAL A 187 -23.59 16.30 1.83
CA VAL A 187 -23.68 17.71 1.52
C VAL A 187 -23.40 17.84 0.02
N GLY A 188 -24.36 18.38 -0.74
CA GLY A 188 -24.12 18.74 -2.13
C GLY A 188 -22.85 19.59 -2.19
N VAL A 189 -21.83 19.12 -2.92
CA VAL A 189 -20.54 19.80 -3.01
C VAL A 189 -20.81 21.19 -3.57
N LYS A 190 -20.73 22.22 -2.71
CA LYS A 190 -20.67 23.60 -3.19
C LYS A 190 -19.32 23.75 -3.86
N ASP A 191 -19.34 24.19 -5.11
CA ASP A 191 -18.13 24.49 -5.87
C ASP A 191 -17.21 25.41 -5.06
N LEU A 192 -15.96 24.96 -4.85
CA LEU A 192 -14.94 25.71 -4.13
C LEU A 192 -14.48 26.95 -4.93
N SER A 193 -14.85 27.06 -6.21
CA SER A 193 -14.64 28.27 -7.03
C SER A 193 -15.30 29.53 -6.45
N GLY A 194 -16.25 29.37 -5.52
CA GLY A 194 -16.96 30.47 -4.85
C GLY A 194 -16.36 30.95 -3.53
N ILE A 195 -15.26 30.36 -3.02
CA ILE A 195 -14.58 30.89 -1.83
C ILE A 195 -13.77 32.12 -2.25
N LYS A 196 -14.42 33.28 -2.25
CA LYS A 196 -13.75 34.58 -2.42
C LYS A 196 -12.66 34.73 -1.35
N GLU A 197 -11.50 35.22 -1.75
CA GLU A 197 -10.26 35.46 -0.97
C GLU A 197 -10.41 36.39 0.25
N GLU A 198 -11.63 36.72 0.70
CA GLU A 198 -11.88 37.76 1.70
C GLU A 198 -11.76 37.31 3.17
N GLN A 199 -11.18 36.14 3.46
CA GLN A 199 -10.91 35.71 4.84
C GLN A 199 -9.43 35.37 5.12
N ILE A 200 -8.51 35.85 4.28
CA ILE A 200 -7.09 35.89 4.62
C ILE A 200 -6.65 37.36 4.67
N ARG A 201 -7.08 38.06 5.72
CA ARG A 201 -6.43 39.26 6.24
C ARG A 201 -6.47 39.24 7.76
#